data_AF-A0A948V1G3-F1
#
_entry.id   AF-A0A948V1G3-F1
#
_cell.length_a   1.000
_cell.length_b   1.000
_cell.length_c   1.000
_cell.angle_alpha   90.00
_cell.angle_beta   90.00
_cell.angle_gamma   90.00
#
_symmetry.space_group_name_H-M   'P 1'
#
loop_
_entity.id
_entity.type
_entity.pdbx_description
1 polymer ?
#
loop_
_entity_poly.entity_id
_entity_poly.type
_entity_poly.pdbx_seq_one_letter_code
_entity_poly.pdbx_strand_id
1 'polypeptide(L)'
;MSFIPFLVALQFLSFAQNGEASNCHRVDGRMFLSNGTPSVRIFLPSENRVLGVIQQDERFDELPADLRRIWSAQGSEAMWDGDLVGEFVVCDLELRRRGEMERVSVVGAGRLTVSSRR
;
A
#
# COMPACT_ATOMS: atom_id res chain seq x y z
N MET A 1 56.25 -14.25 35.98
CA MET A 1 55.82 -14.88 34.71
C MET A 1 54.34 -14.56 34.53
N SER A 2 54.07 -13.57 33.69
CA SER A 2 52.75 -13.09 33.26
C SER A 2 52.06 -14.12 32.38
N PHE A 3 50.72 -14.13 32.32
CA PHE A 3 49.91 -14.21 31.07
C PHE A 3 48.41 -14.11 31.41
N ILE A 4 47.88 -12.88 31.37
CA ILE A 4 46.51 -12.51 30.96
C ILE A 4 46.55 -12.57 29.40
N PRO A 5 45.55 -12.96 28.57
CA PRO A 5 44.17 -12.40 28.49
C PRO A 5 43.12 -13.48 28.06
N PHE A 6 41.81 -13.28 27.89
CA PHE A 6 41.09 -12.29 27.08
C PHE A 6 39.60 -12.33 27.48
N LEU A 7 39.10 -11.19 27.96
CA LEU A 7 37.67 -10.88 28.01
C LEU A 7 37.15 -10.78 26.57
N VAL A 8 36.27 -11.69 26.16
CA VAL A 8 35.49 -11.54 24.92
C VAL A 8 34.12 -10.98 25.31
N ALA A 9 34.03 -9.66 25.37
CA ALA A 9 32.77 -8.95 25.45
C ALA A 9 32.08 -9.01 24.07
N LEU A 10 31.07 -9.87 23.92
CA LEU A 10 30.15 -9.81 22.78
C LEU A 10 29.29 -8.55 22.94
N GLN A 11 29.74 -7.44 22.37
CA GLN A 11 28.89 -6.29 22.13
C GLN A 11 28.03 -6.59 20.92
N PHE A 12 26.75 -6.89 21.15
CA PHE A 12 25.74 -6.82 20.11
C PHE A 12 25.55 -5.34 19.75
N LEU A 13 26.27 -4.89 18.72
CA LEU A 13 25.95 -3.67 18.00
C LEU A 13 24.60 -3.90 17.32
N SER A 14 23.52 -3.48 17.98
CA SER A 14 22.25 -3.27 17.31
C SER A 14 22.46 -2.14 16.31
N PHE A 15 22.71 -2.50 15.06
CA PHE A 15 22.55 -1.58 13.95
C PHE A 15 21.06 -1.21 13.89
N ALA A 16 20.73 -0.03 14.40
CA ALA A 16 19.52 0.66 13.98
C ALA A 16 19.69 0.93 12.48
N GLN A 17 19.07 0.09 11.65
CA GLN A 17 18.98 0.36 10.23
C GLN A 17 18.09 1.58 10.04
N ASN A 18 18.73 2.75 9.96
CA ASN A 18 18.18 3.93 9.30
C ASN A 18 18.07 3.62 7.80
N GLY A 19 16.97 3.00 7.43
CA GLY A 19 16.35 3.19 6.13
C GLY A 19 14.96 3.71 6.40
N GLU A 20 14.53 4.76 5.71
CA GLU A 20 13.11 5.09 5.55
C GLU A 20 12.43 3.89 4.88
N ALA A 21 12.13 2.85 5.66
CA ALA A 21 11.10 1.92 5.30
C ALA A 21 9.81 2.73 5.34
N SER A 22 9.32 3.12 4.17
CA SER A 22 7.92 3.47 3.99
C SER A 22 7.10 2.46 4.82
N ASN A 23 6.27 2.93 5.76
CA ASN A 23 5.56 2.07 6.70
C ASN A 23 4.53 1.22 5.96
N CYS A 24 5.00 0.16 5.30
CA CYS A 24 4.17 -0.70 4.49
C CYS A 24 3.40 -1.64 5.39
N HIS A 25 2.08 -1.68 5.22
CA HIS A 25 1.20 -2.52 6.01
C HIS A 25 0.08 -3.08 5.14
N ARG A 26 -0.54 -4.17 5.63
CA ARG A 26 -1.65 -4.82 4.94
C ARG A 26 -2.96 -4.18 5.38
N VAL A 27 -3.84 -3.93 4.40
CA VAL A 27 -5.20 -3.44 4.63
C VAL A 27 -6.20 -4.31 3.87
N ASP A 28 -7.34 -4.57 4.49
CA ASP A 28 -8.50 -5.17 3.84
C ASP A 28 -9.41 -4.05 3.36
N GLY A 29 -9.76 -4.06 2.08
CA GLY A 29 -10.51 -2.96 1.53
C GLY A 29 -11.18 -3.23 0.20
N ARG A 30 -11.76 -2.15 -0.30
CA ARG A 30 -12.38 -2.06 -1.61
C ARG A 30 -11.67 -0.99 -2.40
N MET A 31 -10.92 -1.39 -3.42
CA MET A 31 -10.27 -0.50 -4.36
C MET A 31 -11.22 -0.13 -5.49
N PHE A 32 -11.29 1.15 -5.82
CA PHE A 32 -12.27 1.70 -6.75
C PHE A 32 -11.76 2.96 -7.46
N LEU A 33 -12.38 3.31 -8.58
CA LEU A 33 -12.13 4.55 -9.31
C LEU A 33 -13.14 5.63 -8.92
N SER A 34 -12.66 6.85 -8.78
CA SER A 34 -13.47 8.04 -8.51
C SER A 34 -12.90 9.26 -9.22
N ASN A 35 -13.75 10.25 -9.47
CA ASN A 35 -13.31 11.51 -10.05
C ASN A 35 -12.48 12.32 -9.05
N GLY A 36 -11.47 13.03 -9.55
CA GLY A 36 -10.56 13.89 -8.79
C GLY A 36 -9.25 13.19 -8.43
N THR A 37 -8.30 13.95 -7.89
CA THR A 37 -6.94 13.47 -7.63
C THR A 37 -6.73 13.12 -6.15
N PRO A 38 -6.25 11.91 -5.82
CA PRO A 38 -6.07 10.72 -6.66
C PRO A 38 -7.38 10.04 -7.12
N SER A 39 -7.31 9.52 -8.34
CA SER A 39 -8.39 8.79 -9.02
C SER A 39 -8.60 7.38 -8.46
N VAL A 40 -7.52 6.68 -8.09
CA VAL A 40 -7.60 5.35 -7.44
C VAL A 40 -7.71 5.51 -5.93
N ARG A 41 -8.69 4.82 -5.35
CA ARG A 41 -8.97 4.90 -3.91
C ARG A 41 -9.20 3.53 -3.31
N ILE A 42 -8.93 3.40 -2.01
CA ILE A 42 -9.22 2.19 -1.24
C ILE A 42 -10.11 2.57 -0.07
N PHE A 43 -11.35 2.08 -0.04
CA PHE A 43 -12.19 2.19 1.15
C PHE A 43 -11.85 1.06 2.13
N LEU A 44 -11.59 1.43 3.37
CA LEU A 44 -11.29 0.55 4.49
C LEU A 44 -12.54 0.43 5.38
N PRO A 45 -13.29 -0.69 5.30
CA PRO A 45 -14.55 -0.83 6.04
C PRO A 45 -14.35 -0.82 7.55
N SER A 46 -13.26 -1.41 8.04
CA SER A 46 -12.91 -1.47 9.47
C SER A 46 -12.66 -0.09 10.08
N GLU A 47 -12.19 0.85 9.28
CA GLU A 47 -11.80 2.19 9.73
C GLU A 47 -12.77 3.28 9.25
N ASN A 48 -13.76 2.89 8.45
CA ASN A 48 -14.66 3.81 7.73
C ASN A 48 -13.90 4.96 7.07
N ARG A 49 -12.78 4.63 6.41
CA ARG A 49 -11.82 5.58 5.83
C ARG A 49 -11.60 5.30 4.35
N VAL A 50 -11.22 6.33 3.59
CA VAL A 50 -10.73 6.22 2.22
C VAL A 50 -9.25 6.61 2.17
N LEU A 51 -8.45 5.75 1.56
CA LEU A 51 -7.06 6.03 1.17
C LEU A 51 -7.02 6.47 -0.29
N GLY A 52 -6.17 7.44 -0.59
CA GLY A 52 -5.85 7.85 -1.95
C GLY A 52 -4.57 7.17 -2.44
N VAL A 53 -4.66 6.43 -3.55
CA VAL A 53 -3.50 5.75 -4.14
C VAL A 53 -2.83 6.68 -5.13
N ILE A 54 -1.59 7.06 -4.83
CA ILE A 54 -0.80 7.93 -5.69
C ILE A 54 -0.21 7.13 -6.85
N GLN A 55 -0.37 7.70 -8.03
CA GLN A 55 0.17 7.23 -9.29
C GLN A 55 0.80 8.42 -10.00
N GLN A 56 2.02 8.28 -10.53
CA GLN A 56 2.58 9.31 -11.40
C GLN A 56 1.68 9.49 -12.63
N ASP A 57 1.36 10.75 -12.93
CA ASP A 57 0.52 11.19 -14.04
C ASP A 57 -0.86 10.50 -14.11
N GLU A 58 -1.38 10.01 -12.96
CA GLU A 58 -2.62 9.22 -12.88
C GLU A 58 -2.63 7.99 -13.81
N ARG A 59 -1.44 7.46 -14.10
CA ARG A 59 -1.27 6.25 -14.90
C ARG A 59 -1.36 5.03 -14.01
N PHE A 60 -2.26 4.12 -14.36
CA PHE A 60 -2.41 2.85 -13.64
C PHE A 60 -1.19 1.92 -13.72
N ASP A 61 -0.16 2.28 -14.51
CA ASP A 61 1.06 1.51 -14.73
C ASP A 61 1.86 1.23 -13.44
N GLU A 62 1.71 2.08 -12.42
CA GLU A 62 2.37 1.93 -11.12
C GLU A 62 1.67 0.95 -10.17
N LEU A 63 0.45 0.51 -10.52
CA LEU A 63 -0.21 -0.54 -9.76
C LEU A 63 0.50 -1.89 -9.99
N PRO A 64 0.54 -2.76 -8.97
CA PRO A 64 0.99 -4.14 -9.10
C PRO A 64 0.39 -4.82 -10.34
N ALA A 65 1.22 -5.57 -11.07
CA ALA A 65 0.85 -6.15 -12.36
C ALA A 65 -0.43 -7.00 -12.31
N ASP A 66 -0.67 -7.68 -11.19
CA ASP A 66 -1.87 -8.49 -11.00
C ASP A 66 -3.13 -7.64 -10.85
N LEU A 67 -3.04 -6.49 -10.16
CA LEU A 67 -4.15 -5.52 -10.09
C LEU A 67 -4.47 -4.99 -11.48
N ARG A 68 -3.44 -4.55 -12.22
CA ARG A 68 -3.63 -4.05 -13.59
C ARG A 68 -4.29 -5.09 -14.48
N ARG A 69 -3.82 -6.34 -14.42
CA ARG A 69 -4.36 -7.44 -15.23
C ARG A 69 -5.84 -7.68 -14.95
N ILE A 70 -6.23 -7.77 -13.67
CA ILE A 70 -7.62 -8.02 -13.28
C ILE A 70 -8.51 -6.84 -13.70
N TRP A 71 -8.04 -5.62 -13.48
CA TRP A 71 -8.83 -4.41 -13.78
C TRP A 71 -9.00 -4.20 -15.29
N SER A 72 -7.93 -4.33 -16.08
CA SER A 72 -7.99 -4.21 -17.54
C SER A 72 -8.80 -5.32 -18.20
N ALA A 73 -8.89 -6.51 -17.59
CA ALA A 73 -9.70 -7.62 -18.11
C ALA A 73 -11.21 -7.34 -18.08
N GLN A 74 -11.67 -6.36 -17.29
CA GLN A 74 -13.08 -5.95 -17.25
C GLN A 74 -13.49 -5.12 -18.49
N GLY A 75 -12.54 -4.48 -19.17
CA GLY A 75 -12.81 -3.45 -20.17
C GLY A 75 -13.03 -2.07 -19.54
N SER A 76 -12.82 -1.00 -20.32
CA SER A 76 -12.72 0.36 -19.79
C SER A 76 -13.96 0.84 -19.05
N GLU A 77 -15.17 0.50 -19.50
CA GLU A 77 -16.42 0.93 -18.85
C GLU A 77 -16.64 0.19 -17.52
N ALA A 78 -16.55 -1.15 -17.55
CA ALA A 78 -16.68 -1.98 -16.34
C ALA A 78 -15.56 -1.73 -15.31
N MET A 79 -14.43 -1.15 -15.73
CA MET A 79 -13.38 -0.67 -14.83
C MET A 79 -13.89 0.42 -13.86
N TRP A 80 -14.75 1.32 -14.34
CA TRP A 80 -15.31 2.42 -13.56
C TRP A 80 -16.48 1.98 -12.68
N ASP A 81 -17.27 1.01 -13.15
CA ASP A 81 -18.42 0.44 -12.46
C ASP A 81 -18.07 -0.75 -11.54
N GLY A 82 -16.80 -1.15 -11.56
CA GLY A 82 -16.27 -2.27 -10.79
C GLY A 82 -15.42 -1.82 -9.61
N ASP A 83 -15.45 -2.65 -8.57
CA ASP A 83 -14.59 -2.55 -7.41
C ASP A 83 -13.74 -3.82 -7.28
N LEU A 84 -12.49 -3.66 -6.85
CA LEU A 84 -11.63 -4.77 -6.45
C LEU A 84 -11.68 -4.90 -4.93
N VAL A 85 -12.23 -6.00 -4.44
CA VAL A 85 -12.31 -6.30 -3.00
C VAL A 85 -11.22 -7.30 -2.65
N GLY A 86 -10.44 -7.02 -1.62
CA GLY A 86 -9.40 -7.95 -1.15
C GLY A 86 -8.39 -7.32 -0.20
N GLU A 87 -7.22 -7.95 -0.13
CA GLU A 87 -6.07 -7.51 0.66
C GLU A 87 -5.15 -6.65 -0.22
N PHE A 88 -4.68 -5.53 0.33
CA PHE A 88 -3.70 -4.64 -0.31
C PHE A 88 -2.51 -4.44 0.62
N VAL A 89 -1.31 -4.36 0.05
CA VAL A 89 -0.11 -3.90 0.76
C VAL A 89 0.12 -2.46 0.37
N VAL A 90 -0.08 -1.55 1.32
CA VAL A 90 0.01 -0.10 1.12
C VAL A 90 1.21 0.44 1.89
N CYS A 91 1.87 1.44 1.33
CA CYS A 91 2.97 2.14 1.99
C CYS A 91 2.63 3.61 2.13
N ASP A 92 2.76 4.13 3.34
CA ASP A 92 2.49 5.54 3.62
C ASP A 92 3.48 6.44 2.90
N LEU A 93 2.98 7.45 2.20
CA LEU A 93 3.82 8.45 1.53
C LEU A 93 4.03 9.70 2.39
N GLU A 94 3.08 10.00 3.28
CA GLU A 94 3.10 11.18 4.14
C GLU A 94 2.54 10.85 5.52
N LEU A 95 2.90 11.66 6.52
CA LEU A 95 2.27 11.59 7.83
C LEU A 95 0.77 11.95 7.71
N ARG A 96 -0.07 11.10 8.29
CA ARG A 96 -1.52 11.31 8.36
C ARG A 96 -1.87 12.65 8.99
N ARG A 97 -2.70 13.45 8.29
CA ARG A 97 -3.24 14.72 8.77
C ARG A 97 -4.76 14.65 8.91
N ARG A 98 -5.30 15.30 9.95
CA ARG A 98 -6.75 15.30 10.20
C ARG A 98 -7.45 16.18 9.17
N GLY A 99 -8.49 15.63 8.52
CA GLY A 99 -9.27 16.34 7.51
C GLY A 99 -8.70 16.25 6.10
N GLU A 100 -7.57 15.59 5.91
CA GLU A 100 -6.96 15.33 4.61
C GLU A 100 -7.11 13.84 4.26
N MET A 101 -7.20 13.54 2.96
CA MET A 101 -7.13 12.16 2.49
C MET A 101 -5.70 11.66 2.59
N GLU A 102 -5.53 10.51 3.24
CA GLU A 102 -4.23 9.86 3.38
C GLU A 102 -3.74 9.33 2.03
N ARG A 103 -2.46 9.61 1.72
CA ARG A 103 -1.84 9.26 0.44
C ARG A 103 -0.90 8.08 0.62
N VAL A 104 -1.12 7.05 -0.18
CA VAL A 104 -0.36 5.80 -0.12
C VAL A 104 0.09 5.36 -1.52
N SER A 105 1.13 4.54 -1.59
CA SER A 105 1.41 3.70 -2.74
C SER A 105 0.92 2.27 -2.48
N VAL A 106 0.58 1.54 -3.53
CA VAL A 106 0.21 0.12 -3.44
C VAL A 106 1.33 -0.71 -4.03
N VAL A 107 1.92 -1.59 -3.23
CA VAL A 107 3.08 -2.42 -3.64
C VAL A 107 2.72 -3.90 -3.82
N GLY A 108 1.52 -4.30 -3.39
CA GLY A 108 1.04 -5.67 -3.55
C GLY A 108 -0.46 -5.80 -3.29
N ALA A 109 -1.01 -6.93 -3.70
CA ALA A 109 -2.42 -7.27 -3.47
C ALA A 109 -2.62 -8.79 -3.43
N GLY A 110 -3.70 -9.22 -2.78
CA GLY A 110 -4.05 -10.62 -2.62
C GLY A 110 -5.55 -10.82 -2.40
N ARG A 111 -6.03 -12.05 -2.58
CA ARG A 111 -7.43 -12.44 -2.35
C ARG A 111 -8.45 -11.53 -3.07
N LEU A 112 -8.09 -11.11 -4.29
CA LEU A 112 -8.88 -10.16 -5.06
C LEU A 112 -10.12 -10.80 -5.68
N THR A 113 -11.25 -10.13 -5.53
CA THR A 113 -12.51 -10.44 -6.19
C THR A 113 -13.06 -9.17 -6.83
N VAL A 114 -13.63 -9.30 -8.04
CA VAL A 114 -14.34 -8.20 -8.69
C VAL A 114 -15.76 -8.15 -8.15
N SER A 115 -16.20 -6.96 -7.71
CA SER A 115 -17.58 -6.68 -7.33
C SER A 115 -18.15 -5.58 -8.21
N SER A 116 -19.42 -5.69 -8.58
CA SER A 116 -20.14 -4.63 -9.28
C SER A 116 -20.61 -3.56 -8.28
N ARG A 117 -20.49 -2.29 -8.65
CA ARG A 117 -21.04 -1.14 -7.93
C ARG A 117 -22.45 -0.84 -8.47
N ARG A 118 -23.44 -1.65 -8.11
CA ARG A 118 -24.86 -1.38 -8.42
C ARG A 118 -25.51 -0.49 -7.37
#